data_AF-A0A4S4FJ28-F1
#
_entry.id   AF-A0A4S4FJ28-F1
#
_cell.length_a   1.000
_cell.length_b   1.000
_cell.length_c   1.000
_cell.angle_alpha   90.00
_cell.angle_beta   90.00
_cell.angle_gamma   90.00
#
_symmetry.space_group_name_H-M   'P 1'
#
loop_
_entity.id
_entity.type
_entity.pdbx_description
1 polymer ?
#
loop_
_entity_poly.entity_id
_entity_poly.type
_entity_poly.pdbx_seq_one_letter_code
_entity_poly.pdbx_strand_id
1 'polypeptide(L)' 'MRLYLKDSERRPDPRPVQVDERRAVFVGLVVWIIATVIYLLVFATNGEADAGVVWTCTAGIALGLAGLVYTERRRRKLGH' A
#
# COMPACT_ATOMS: atom_id res chain seq x y z
N MET A 1 -0.12 -5.17 -39.18
CA MET A 1 0.19 -4.43 -37.92
C MET A 1 1.69 -4.27 -37.82
N ARG A 2 2.21 -3.05 -37.63
CA ARG A 2 3.64 -2.83 -37.34
C ARG A 2 3.88 -3.12 -35.85
N LEU A 3 4.63 -4.19 -35.55
CA LEU A 3 4.92 -4.64 -34.18
C LEU A 3 6.16 -3.96 -33.55
N TYR A 4 6.92 -3.19 -34.34
CA TYR A 4 8.12 -2.50 -33.88
C TYR A 4 8.04 -1.01 -34.22
N LEU A 5 8.20 -0.17 -33.20
CA LEU A 5 8.29 1.28 -33.31
C LEU A 5 9.77 1.65 -33.10
N LYS A 6 10.41 2.27 -34.10
CA LYS A 6 11.79 2.74 -33.96
C LYS A 6 11.83 3.82 -32.88
N ASP A 7 12.88 3.84 -32.06
CA ASP A 7 13.06 4.87 -31.02
C ASP A 7 13.00 6.30 -31.56
N SER A 8 13.39 6.53 -32.82
CA SER A 8 13.27 7.83 -33.50
C SER A 8 11.83 8.31 -33.72
N GLU A 9 10.85 7.39 -33.74
CA GLU A 9 9.41 7.70 -33.83
C GLU A 9 8.76 7.78 -32.44
N ARG A 10 9.50 7.47 -31.35
CA ARG A 10 8.99 7.51 -29.99
C ARG A 10 8.75 8.96 -29.58
N ARG A 11 7.50 9.29 -29.24
CA ARG A 11 7.20 10.59 -28.63
C ARG A 11 7.96 10.72 -27.31
N PRO A 12 8.38 11.94 -26.91
CA PRO A 12 9.03 12.15 -25.63
C PRO A 12 8.18 11.56 -24.50
N ASP A 13 8.84 10.89 -23.55
CA ASP A 13 8.15 10.25 -22.43
C ASP A 13 7.29 11.29 -21.70
N PRO A 14 6.03 10.95 -21.39
CA PRO A 14 5.16 11.86 -20.66
C PRO A 14 5.79 12.15 -19.30
N ARG A 15 5.56 13.37 -18.79
CA ARG A 15 5.97 13.71 -17.43
C ARG A 15 5.36 12.69 -16.45
N PRO A 16 6.12 12.23 -15.44
CA PRO A 16 5.59 11.30 -14.44
C PRO A 16 4.27 11.82 -13.89
N VAL A 17 3.23 11.01 -13.96
CA VAL A 17 1.93 11.36 -13.38
C VAL A 17 2.11 11.46 -11.87
N GLN A 18 1.72 12.60 -11.30
CA GLN A 18 1.72 12.77 -9.86
C GLN A 18 0.55 11.97 -9.28
N VAL A 19 0.85 10.78 -8.78
CA VAL A 19 -0.09 9.93 -8.05
C VAL A 19 0.13 10.14 -6.55
N ASP A 20 -0.96 10.29 -5.81
CA ASP A 20 -0.94 10.41 -4.35
C ASP A 20 -0.66 9.04 -3.70
N GLU A 21 0.60 8.64 -3.72
CA GLU A 21 1.11 7.40 -3.11
C GLU A 21 0.71 7.25 -1.64
N ARG A 22 0.68 8.37 -0.90
CA ARG A 22 0.26 8.39 0.51
C ARG A 22 -1.19 7.98 0.70
N ARG A 23 -2.10 8.37 -0.23
CA ARG A 23 -3.52 8.02 -0.13
C ARG A 23 -3.71 6.52 -0.29
N ALA A 24 -3.02 5.90 -1.25
CA ALA A 24 -3.09 4.45 -1.46
C ALA A 24 -2.61 3.67 -0.23
N VAL A 25 -1.48 4.07 0.36
CA VAL A 25 -0.96 3.42 1.58
C VAL A 25 -1.92 3.60 2.76
N PHE A 26 -2.47 4.81 2.94
CA PHE A 26 -3.42 5.08 4.02
C PHE A 26 -4.67 4.21 3.91
N VAL A 27 -5.24 4.08 2.71
CA VAL A 27 -6.39 3.19 2.46
C VAL A 27 -6.05 1.74 2.82
N GLY A 28 -4.89 1.23 2.39
CA GLY A 28 -4.44 -0.11 2.76
C GLY A 28 -4.32 -0.32 4.27
N LEU A 29 -3.76 0.65 4.99
CA LEU A 29 -3.67 0.62 6.45
C LEU A 29 -5.06 0.59 7.11
N VAL A 30 -5.99 1.43 6.65
CA VAL A 30 -7.38 1.45 7.17
C VAL A 30 -8.06 0.10 6.97
N VAL A 31 -7.90 -0.51 5.80
CA VAL A 31 -8.45 -1.86 5.51
C VAL A 31 -7.88 -2.89 6.48
N TRP A 32 -6.57 -2.87 6.76
CA TRP A 32 -5.95 -3.78 7.73
C TRP A 32 -6.41 -3.57 9.17
N ILE A 33 -6.63 -2.32 9.58
CA ILE A 33 -7.21 -2.01 10.90
C ILE A 33 -8.63 -2.59 10.99
N ILE A 34 -9.46 -2.38 9.96
CA ILE A 34 -10.83 -2.93 9.92
C ILE A 34 -10.81 -4.46 10.00
N ALA A 35 -9.94 -5.13 9.22
CA ALA A 35 -9.80 -6.58 9.28
C ALA A 35 -9.40 -7.07 10.69
N THR A 36 -8.51 -6.35 11.37
CA THR A 36 -8.09 -6.64 12.75
C THR A 36 -9.26 -6.51 13.73
N VAL A 37 -10.05 -5.43 13.61
CA VAL A 37 -11.24 -5.22 14.45
C VAL A 37 -12.26 -6.34 14.25
N ILE A 38 -12.56 -6.70 13.01
CA ILE A 38 -13.48 -7.81 12.69
C ILE A 38 -12.97 -9.11 13.31
N TYR A 39 -11.68 -9.40 13.16
CA TYR A 39 -11.08 -10.61 13.73
C TYR A 39 -11.18 -10.63 15.26
N LEU A 40 -10.90 -9.52 15.94
CA LEU A 40 -11.04 -9.42 17.40
C LEU A 40 -12.49 -9.64 17.87
N LEU A 41 -13.47 -9.16 17.10
CA LEU A 41 -14.89 -9.42 17.38
C LEU A 41 -15.23 -10.91 17.25
N VAL A 42 -14.75 -11.57 16.21
CA VAL A 42 -14.94 -13.03 16.00
C VAL A 42 -14.22 -13.84 17.08
N PHE A 43 -13.01 -13.42 17.47
CA PHE A 43 -12.27 -14.03 18.57
C PHE A 43 -13.03 -13.90 19.89
N ALA A 44 -13.58 -12.72 20.18
CA ALA A 44 -14.36 -12.49 21.40
C ALA A 44 -15.61 -13.38 21.48
N THR A 45 -16.19 -13.79 20.35
CA THR A 45 -17.36 -14.69 20.32
C THR A 45 -17.00 -16.17 20.36
N ASN A 46 -15.87 -16.57 19.75
CA ASN A 46 -15.52 -17.99 19.58
C ASN A 46 -14.41 -18.49 20.53
N GLY A 47 -13.65 -17.59 21.17
CA GLY A 47 -12.60 -17.91 22.15
C GLY A 47 -11.30 -18.48 21.57
N GLU A 48 -11.25 -18.79 20.27
CA GLU A 48 -10.07 -19.39 19.61
C GLU A 48 -9.38 -18.40 18.67
N ALA A 49 -8.08 -18.17 18.91
CA ALA A 49 -7.27 -17.30 18.06
C ALA A 49 -6.47 -18.14 17.05
N ASP A 50 -6.78 -17.98 15.77
CA ASP A 50 -5.91 -18.41 14.68
C ASP A 50 -4.64 -17.54 14.58
N ALA A 51 -3.48 -18.13 14.87
CA ALA A 51 -2.19 -17.44 14.85
C ALA A 51 -1.81 -16.92 13.45
N GLY A 52 -2.25 -17.57 12.38
CA GLY A 52 -2.02 -17.13 11.01
C GLY A 52 -2.79 -15.85 10.69
N VAL A 53 -4.03 -15.73 11.17
CA VAL A 53 -4.82 -14.50 11.01
C VAL A 53 -4.23 -13.35 11.82
N VAL A 54 -3.78 -13.60 13.05
CA VAL A 54 -3.09 -12.59 13.87
C VAL A 54 -1.83 -12.09 13.19
N TRP A 55 -0.98 -12.99 12.69
CA TRP A 55 0.24 -12.62 11.98
C TRP A 55 -0.05 -11.80 10.73
N THR A 56 -1.08 -12.19 9.97
CA THR A 56 -1.48 -11.51 8.74
C THR A 56 -1.97 -10.07 9.02
N CYS A 57 -2.81 -9.90 10.05
CA CYS A 57 -3.26 -8.57 10.49
C CYS A 57 -2.08 -7.70 10.96
N THR A 58 -1.18 -8.27 11.75
CA THR A 58 0.01 -7.58 12.27
C THR A 58 0.96 -7.16 11.14
N ALA A 59 1.20 -8.04 10.18
CA ALA A 59 2.00 -7.75 9.00
C ALA A 59 1.37 -6.64 8.15
N GLY A 60 0.05 -6.68 7.96
CA GLY A 60 -0.69 -5.65 7.24
C GLY A 60 -0.57 -4.25 7.87
N ILE A 61 -0.74 -4.16 9.18
CA ILE A 61 -0.56 -2.90 9.93
C ILE A 61 0.90 -2.43 9.84
N ALA A 62 1.87 -3.33 10.05
CA ALA A 62 3.29 -3.01 10.00
C ALA A 62 3.71 -2.49 8.61
N LEU A 63 3.26 -3.14 7.54
CA LEU A 63 3.49 -2.70 6.16
C LEU A 63 2.82 -1.36 5.85
N GLY A 64 1.60 -1.13 6.34
CA GLY A 64 0.90 0.14 6.18
C GLY A 64 1.63 1.30 6.86
N LEU A 65 2.08 1.11 8.11
CA LEU A 65 2.88 2.10 8.84
C LEU A 65 4.23 2.36 8.16
N ALA A 66 4.93 1.30 7.74
CA ALA A 66 6.19 1.41 7.02
C ALA A 66 6.02 2.18 5.70
N GLY A 67 4.94 1.94 4.97
CA GLY A 67 4.61 2.67 3.75
C GLY A 67 4.35 4.17 4.00
N LEU A 68 3.68 4.53 5.11
CA LEU A 68 3.45 5.93 5.46
C LEU A 68 4.75 6.64 5.81
N VAL A 69 5.63 6.00 6.58
CA VAL A 69 6.96 6.53 6.91
C VAL A 69 7.81 6.66 5.64
N TYR A 70 7.75 5.69 4.73
CA TYR A 70 8.49 5.71 3.48
C TYR A 70 8.02 6.85 2.56
N THR A 71 6.71 6.99 2.35
CA THR A 71 6.12 8.05 1.50
C THR A 71 6.42 9.44 2.06
N GLU A 72 6.34 9.63 3.38
CA GLU A 72 6.73 10.88 4.02
C GLU A 72 8.23 11.19 3.86
N ARG A 73 9.11 10.19 4.05
CA ARG A 73 10.55 10.35 3.80
C ARG A 73 10.85 10.66 2.34
N ARG A 74 10.14 10.01 1.39
CA ARG A 74 10.30 10.24 -0.05
C ARG A 74 9.91 11.66 -0.42
N ARG A 75 8.77 12.14 0.10
CA ARG A 75 8.29 13.52 -0.11
C ARG A 75 9.30 14.55 0.38
N ARG A 76 9.89 14.36 1.56
CA ARG A 76 10.93 15.28 2.10
C ARG A 76 12.17 15.37 1.20
N LYS A 77 12.59 14.25 0.60
CA LYS A 77 13.75 14.21 -0.30
C LYS A 77 13.50 14.85 -1.67
N LEU A 78 12.25 14.87 -2.13
CA LEU A 78 11.85 15.47 -3.41
C LEU A 78 11.46 16.96 -3.30
N GLY A 79 11.34 17.50 -2.08
CA GLY A 79 11.01 18.90 -1.81
C GLY A 79 12.22 19.84 -1.73
N HIS A 80 13.32 19.52 -2.39
CA HIS A 80 14.52 20.36 -2.51
C HIS A 80 14.63 20.91 -3.93
#